data_AF-A0A2D7WAS6-F1
#
_entry.id   AF-A0A2D7WAS6-F1
#
_cell.length_a   1.000
_cell.length_b   1.000
_cell.length_c   1.000
_cell.angle_alpha   90.00
_cell.angle_beta   90.00
_cell.angle_gamma   90.00
#
_symmetry.space_group_name_H-M   'P 1'
#
loop_
_entity.id
_entity.type
_entity.pdbx_description
1 polymer ?
#
loop_
_entity_poly.entity_id
_entity_poly.type
_entity_poly.pdbx_seq_one_letter_code
_entity_poly.pdbx_strand_id
1 'polypeptide(L)'
;MLSQMMISMMRFSLPKNVFFRYVLIGLLNLTIFYGLYESCYLLTKSWDYGPNVSWAVAWVLGSIFAHLTHRKWTFYTDESVKWTLSAALTIYTIGLIGSSGTFGLFVNFWGFNHRISWAVNSAIWGIIDYIGLHKIAFKHQTDSKSI
;
A
#
# COMPACT_ATOMS: atom_id res chain seq x y z
N MET A 1 23.66 -8.52 -15.29
CA MET A 1 24.01 -9.69 -14.46
C MET A 1 24.10 -9.36 -12.96
N LEU A 2 24.92 -8.38 -12.55
CA LEU A 2 25.03 -7.92 -11.15
C LEU A 2 23.70 -7.51 -10.48
N SER A 3 22.85 -6.75 -11.19
CA SER A 3 21.53 -6.33 -10.67
C SER A 3 20.60 -7.51 -10.37
N GLN A 4 20.58 -8.54 -11.22
CA GLN A 4 19.75 -9.74 -11.02
C GLN A 4 20.26 -10.61 -9.87
N MET A 5 21.59 -10.73 -9.72
CA MET A 5 22.20 -11.42 -8.58
C MET A 5 21.93 -10.69 -7.26
N MET A 6 22.03 -9.36 -7.23
CA MET A 6 21.70 -8.57 -6.03
C MET A 6 20.22 -8.69 -5.64
N ILE A 7 19.31 -8.65 -6.63
CA ILE A 7 17.88 -8.89 -6.41
C ILE A 7 17.65 -10.29 -5.84
N SER A 8 18.36 -11.32 -6.34
CA SER A 8 18.27 -12.69 -5.84
C SER A 8 18.76 -12.83 -4.38
N MET A 9 19.90 -12.22 -4.04
CA MET A 9 20.42 -12.25 -2.67
C MET A 9 19.51 -11.51 -1.68
N MET A 10 18.96 -10.37 -2.08
CA MET A 10 18.00 -9.62 -1.26
C MET A 10 16.70 -10.39 -1.05
N ARG A 11 16.28 -11.20 -2.04
CA ARG A 11 15.12 -12.11 -1.91
C ARG A 11 15.37 -13.25 -0.93
N PHE A 12 16.61 -13.74 -0.79
CA PHE A 12 16.96 -14.77 0.20
C PHE A 12 16.91 -14.24 1.65
N SER A 13 17.18 -12.94 1.84
CA SER A 13 17.16 -12.30 3.17
C SER A 13 15.73 -11.96 3.65
N LEU A 14 14.75 -11.87 2.73
CA LEU A 14 13.38 -11.54 3.11
C LEU A 14 12.65 -12.76 3.71
N PRO A 15 11.74 -12.53 4.68
CA PRO A 15 10.97 -13.60 5.30
C PRO A 15 10.17 -14.42 4.28
N LYS A 16 10.11 -15.75 4.46
CA LYS A 16 9.36 -16.63 3.55
C LYS A 16 7.86 -16.31 3.54
N ASN A 17 7.31 -15.92 4.69
CA ASN A 17 5.90 -15.56 4.84
C ASN A 17 5.57 -14.26 4.05
N VAL A 18 4.69 -14.38 3.06
CA VAL A 18 4.27 -13.27 2.18
C VAL A 18 3.56 -12.16 2.97
N PHE A 19 2.70 -12.52 3.93
CA PHE A 19 2.01 -11.54 4.78
C PHE A 19 3.00 -10.74 5.62
N PHE A 20 4.01 -11.40 6.19
CA PHE A 20 5.02 -10.69 6.98
C PHE A 20 5.88 -9.76 6.11
N ARG A 21 6.23 -10.17 4.88
CA ARG A 21 6.85 -9.27 3.89
C ARG A 21 5.95 -8.09 3.56
N TYR A 22 4.64 -8.32 3.39
CA TYR A 22 3.68 -7.25 3.14
C TYR A 22 3.68 -6.22 4.27
N VAL A 23 3.65 -6.66 5.53
CA VAL A 23 3.70 -5.75 6.68
C VAL A 23 5.02 -4.97 6.72
N LEU A 24 6.17 -5.64 6.57
CA LEU A 24 7.47 -4.97 6.60
C LEU A 24 7.64 -3.94 5.49
N ILE A 25 7.30 -4.31 4.25
CA ILE A 25 7.37 -3.40 3.11
C ILE A 25 6.31 -2.30 3.21
N GLY A 26 5.13 -2.61 3.77
CA GLY A 26 4.08 -1.64 4.06
C GLY A 26 4.55 -0.56 5.05
N LEU A 27 5.27 -0.94 6.11
CA LEU A 27 5.86 0.02 7.06
C LEU A 27 6.90 0.92 6.38
N LEU A 28 7.77 0.36 5.53
CA LEU A 28 8.72 1.16 4.73
C LEU A 28 7.99 2.15 3.81
N ASN A 29 6.95 1.68 3.10
CA ASN A 29 6.15 2.51 2.21
C ASN A 29 5.44 3.64 2.98
N LEU A 30 4.96 3.35 4.20
CA LEU A 30 4.35 4.37 5.06
C LEU A 30 5.35 5.45 5.46
N THR A 31 6.59 5.08 5.81
CA THR A 31 7.65 6.07 6.12
C THR A 31 7.94 6.96 4.91
N ILE A 32 8.02 6.38 3.71
CA ILE A 32 8.27 7.13 2.48
C ILE A 32 7.09 8.03 2.13
N PHE A 33 5.87 7.54 2.26
CA PHE A 33 4.65 8.34 2.10
C PHE A 33 4.64 9.55 3.05
N TYR A 34 4.97 9.34 4.32
CA TYR A 34 5.04 10.44 5.29
C TYR A 34 6.12 11.47 4.90
N GLY A 35 7.30 11.02 4.47
CA GLY A 35 8.35 11.91 3.97
C GLY A 35 7.93 12.70 2.72
N LEU A 36 7.20 12.08 1.79
CA LEU A 36 6.63 12.75 0.62
C LEU A 36 5.60 13.81 1.05
N TYR A 37 4.71 13.46 1.98
CA TYR A 37 3.72 14.39 2.52
C TYR A 37 4.37 15.62 3.14
N GLU A 38 5.34 15.42 4.06
CA GLU A 38 6.04 16.52 4.72
C GLU A 38 6.78 17.40 3.71
N SER A 39 7.47 16.78 2.74
CA SER A 39 8.17 17.52 1.69
C SER A 39 7.21 18.39 0.85
N CYS A 40 6.05 17.83 0.46
CA CYS A 40 5.02 18.59 -0.23
C CYS A 40 4.44 19.68 0.66
N TYR A 41 4.20 19.41 1.95
CA TYR A 41 3.64 20.37 2.90
C TYR A 41 4.57 21.57 3.13
N LEU A 42 5.89 21.37 3.17
CA LEU A 42 6.85 22.47 3.24
C LEU A 42 6.71 23.45 2.06
N LEU A 43 6.32 22.96 0.88
CA LEU A 43 6.12 23.79 -0.32
C LEU A 43 4.75 24.46 -0.38
N THR A 44 3.72 23.86 0.22
CA THR A 44 2.33 24.33 0.15
C THR A 44 1.83 24.97 1.44
N LYS A 45 2.69 25.12 2.47
CA LYS A 45 2.30 25.58 3.81
C LYS A 45 1.54 26.91 3.82
N SER A 46 1.82 27.80 2.86
CA SER A 46 1.16 29.11 2.73
C SER A 46 -0.17 29.08 1.96
N TRP A 47 -0.59 27.92 1.44
CA TRP A 47 -1.83 27.77 0.68
C TRP A 47 -2.98 27.42 1.61
N ASP A 48 -4.17 27.96 1.36
CA ASP A 48 -5.38 27.69 2.16
C ASP A 48 -5.71 26.19 2.29
N TYR A 49 -5.46 25.44 1.20
CA TYR A 49 -5.67 23.98 1.15
C TYR A 49 -4.35 23.20 1.12
N GLY A 50 -3.24 23.81 1.55
CA GLY A 50 -1.90 23.24 1.50
C GLY A 50 -1.79 21.81 2.03
N PRO A 51 -2.26 21.51 3.25
CA PRO A 51 -2.25 20.15 3.79
C PRO A 51 -2.99 19.14 2.92
N ASN A 52 -4.15 19.51 2.38
CA ASN A 52 -5.00 18.63 1.58
C ASN A 52 -4.35 18.32 0.23
N VAL A 53 -3.77 19.34 -0.41
CA VAL A 53 -3.02 19.19 -1.66
C VAL A 53 -1.80 18.30 -1.45
N SER A 54 -1.02 18.55 -0.40
CA SER A 54 0.16 17.72 -0.09
C SER A 54 -0.20 16.28 0.20
N TRP A 55 -1.29 16.05 0.93
CA TRP A 55 -1.80 14.71 1.17
C TRP A 55 -2.22 14.00 -0.11
N ALA A 56 -2.96 14.67 -1.00
CA ALA A 56 -3.40 14.09 -2.26
C ALA A 56 -2.23 13.73 -3.18
N VAL A 57 -1.25 14.63 -3.32
CA VAL A 57 -0.05 14.40 -4.13
C VAL A 57 0.79 13.25 -3.55
N ALA A 58 1.04 13.27 -2.24
CA ALA A 58 1.78 12.22 -1.57
C ALA A 58 1.07 10.86 -1.67
N TRP A 59 -0.27 10.85 -1.64
CA TRP A 59 -1.05 9.61 -1.75
C TRP A 59 -0.92 8.98 -3.14
N VAL A 60 -0.98 9.78 -4.21
CA VAL A 60 -0.79 9.28 -5.58
C VAL A 60 0.63 8.74 -5.79
N LEU A 61 1.64 9.54 -5.44
CA LEU A 61 3.05 9.15 -5.63
C LEU A 61 3.44 7.97 -4.72
N GLY A 62 3.01 8.02 -3.46
CA GLY A 62 3.21 6.95 -2.49
C GLY A 62 2.55 5.65 -2.91
N SER A 63 1.35 5.69 -3.51
CA SER A 63 0.67 4.50 -4.01
C SER A 63 1.42 3.85 -5.19
N ILE A 64 1.95 4.66 -6.11
CA ILE A 64 2.79 4.16 -7.21
C ILE A 64 4.08 3.54 -6.64
N PHE A 65 4.73 4.21 -5.70
CA PHE A 65 5.92 3.69 -5.06
C PHE A 65 5.64 2.37 -4.32
N ALA A 66 4.54 2.31 -3.56
CA ALA A 66 4.11 1.12 -2.85
C ALA A 66 3.81 -0.05 -3.80
N HIS A 67 3.22 0.21 -4.96
CA HIS A 67 3.06 -0.79 -6.01
C HIS A 67 4.41 -1.36 -6.45
N LEU A 68 5.40 -0.51 -6.75
CA LEU A 68 6.71 -0.95 -7.21
C LEU A 68 7.43 -1.80 -6.16
N THR A 69 7.39 -1.39 -4.89
CA THR A 69 8.04 -2.13 -3.80
C THR A 69 7.35 -3.44 -3.50
N HIS A 70 6.02 -3.47 -3.45
CA HIS A 70 5.27 -4.71 -3.26
C HIS A 70 5.45 -5.68 -4.42
N ARG A 71 5.45 -5.20 -5.67
CA ARG A 71 5.73 -6.03 -6.85
C ARG A 71 7.14 -6.62 -6.83
N LYS A 72 8.13 -5.85 -6.35
CA LYS A 72 9.53 -6.27 -6.34
C LYS A 72 9.87 -7.22 -5.19
N TRP A 73 9.32 -6.97 -4.00
CA TRP A 73 9.78 -7.58 -2.76
C TRP A 73 8.71 -8.38 -2.01
N THR A 74 7.42 -8.14 -2.25
CA THR A 74 6.32 -8.81 -1.52
C THR A 74 5.67 -9.91 -2.35
N PHE A 75 5.11 -9.55 -3.50
CA PHE A 75 4.26 -10.42 -4.30
C PHE A 75 4.93 -10.75 -5.63
N TYR A 76 5.16 -12.03 -5.86
CA TYR A 76 5.65 -12.52 -7.15
C TYR A 76 4.45 -12.72 -8.08
N THR A 77 4.52 -12.17 -9.28
CA THR A 77 3.46 -12.28 -10.28
C THR A 77 4.05 -12.23 -11.68
N ASP A 78 3.39 -12.92 -12.61
CA ASP A 78 3.68 -12.86 -14.05
C ASP A 78 2.78 -11.84 -14.77
N GLU A 79 1.82 -11.25 -14.06
CA GLU A 79 0.91 -10.27 -14.61
C GLU A 79 1.61 -9.00 -15.07
N SER A 80 1.10 -8.38 -16.13
CA SER A 80 1.70 -7.16 -16.70
C SER A 80 1.74 -6.00 -15.69
N VAL A 81 2.76 -5.14 -15.79
CA VAL A 81 2.87 -3.94 -14.95
C VAL A 81 1.62 -3.08 -15.06
N LYS A 82 1.08 -2.91 -16.28
CA LYS A 82 -0.14 -2.14 -16.55
C LYS A 82 -1.32 -2.66 -15.71
N TRP A 83 -1.60 -3.96 -15.76
CA TRP A 83 -2.68 -4.58 -14.98
C TRP A 83 -2.48 -4.39 -13.48
N THR A 84 -1.30 -4.79 -12.98
CA THR A 84 -1.06 -4.79 -11.55
C THR A 84 -1.07 -3.38 -10.95
N LEU A 85 -0.62 -2.37 -11.71
CA LEU A 85 -0.68 -0.98 -11.26
C LEU A 85 -2.12 -0.48 -11.22
N SER A 86 -2.91 -0.70 -12.29
CA SER A 86 -4.32 -0.28 -12.30
C SER A 86 -5.13 -0.99 -11.20
N ALA A 87 -4.92 -2.30 -11.01
CA ALA A 87 -5.59 -3.07 -9.98
C ALA A 87 -5.17 -2.62 -8.57
N ALA A 88 -3.88 -2.41 -8.31
CA ALA A 88 -3.40 -1.92 -7.02
C ALA A 88 -3.95 -0.52 -6.70
N LEU A 89 -3.92 0.42 -7.64
CA LEU A 89 -4.50 1.76 -7.45
C LEU A 89 -6.01 1.70 -7.18
N THR A 90 -6.72 0.77 -7.83
CA THR A 90 -8.15 0.56 -7.58
C THR A 90 -8.38 0.06 -6.15
N ILE A 91 -7.61 -0.93 -5.70
CA ILE A 91 -7.68 -1.46 -4.33
C ILE A 91 -7.36 -0.36 -3.32
N TYR A 92 -6.28 0.40 -3.51
CA TYR A 92 -5.92 1.51 -2.62
C TYR A 92 -6.99 2.60 -2.58
N THR A 93 -7.64 2.90 -3.71
CA THR A 93 -8.74 3.88 -3.75
C THR A 93 -9.96 3.40 -2.96
N ILE A 94 -10.34 2.12 -3.13
CA ILE A 94 -11.42 1.50 -2.36
C ILE A 94 -11.06 1.50 -0.87
N GLY A 95 -9.81 1.14 -0.54
CA GLY A 95 -9.28 1.16 0.82
C GLY A 95 -9.34 2.55 1.44
N LEU A 96 -8.98 3.59 0.68
CA LEU A 96 -9.04 4.98 1.13
C LEU A 96 -10.49 5.41 1.45
N ILE A 97 -11.41 5.22 0.51
CA ILE A 97 -12.82 5.65 0.67
C ILE A 97 -13.47 4.85 1.79
N GLY A 98 -13.30 3.53 1.77
CA GLY A 98 -13.90 2.62 2.73
C GLY A 98 -13.37 2.82 4.16
N SER A 99 -12.05 2.99 4.32
CA SER A 99 -11.43 3.27 5.62
C SER A 99 -11.84 4.62 6.19
N SER A 100 -12.02 5.64 5.33
CA SER A 100 -12.51 6.95 5.76
C SER A 100 -13.96 6.88 6.23
N GLY A 101 -14.82 6.18 5.49
CA GLY A 101 -16.23 5.99 5.86
C GLY A 101 -16.40 5.20 7.16
N THR A 102 -15.71 4.07 7.29
CA THR A 102 -15.78 3.20 8.48
C THR A 102 -15.15 3.85 9.71
N PHE A 103 -14.07 4.62 9.57
CA PHE A 103 -13.55 5.44 10.66
C PHE A 103 -14.57 6.49 11.12
N GLY A 104 -15.21 7.18 10.17
CA GLY A 104 -16.29 8.13 10.45
C GLY A 104 -17.46 7.49 11.18
N LEU A 105 -17.85 6.26 10.82
CA LEU A 105 -18.88 5.49 11.54
C LEU A 105 -18.47 5.23 12.99
N PHE A 106 -17.26 4.73 13.23
CA PHE A 106 -16.80 4.39 14.58
C PHE A 106 -16.73 5.62 15.49
N VAL A 107 -16.20 6.73 14.98
CA VAL A 107 -15.97 7.93 15.78
C VAL A 107 -17.23 8.79 15.89
N ASN A 108 -17.90 9.09 14.79
CA ASN A 108 -18.96 10.09 14.77
C ASN A 108 -20.34 9.50 15.09
N PHE A 109 -20.60 8.25 14.69
CA PHE A 109 -21.91 7.62 14.90
C PHE A 109 -21.95 6.75 16.15
N TRP A 110 -20.88 6.01 16.43
CA TRP A 110 -20.81 5.13 17.60
C TRP A 110 -20.07 5.74 18.80
N GLY A 111 -19.43 6.90 18.62
CA GLY A 111 -18.75 7.60 19.73
C GLY A 111 -17.53 6.87 20.28
N PHE A 112 -16.94 5.94 19.53
CA PHE A 112 -15.75 5.21 19.97
C PHE A 112 -14.52 6.11 20.01
N ASN A 113 -13.57 5.76 20.90
CA ASN A 113 -12.32 6.50 21.03
C ASN A 113 -11.56 6.55 19.69
N HIS A 114 -11.30 7.75 19.19
CA HIS A 114 -10.67 7.95 17.87
C HIS A 114 -9.32 7.22 17.69
N ARG A 115 -8.52 7.02 18.74
CA ARG A 115 -7.23 6.33 18.64
C ARG A 115 -7.41 4.82 18.50
N ILE A 116 -8.33 4.25 19.28
CA ILE A 116 -8.69 2.83 19.18
C ILE A 116 -9.36 2.57 17.83
N SER A 117 -10.31 3.41 17.45
CA SER A 117 -10.97 3.35 16.14
C SER A 117 -9.98 3.42 14.99
N TRP A 118 -8.97 4.31 15.08
CA TRP A 118 -7.92 4.41 14.07
C TRP A 118 -7.12 3.11 13.97
N ALA A 119 -6.63 2.58 15.09
CA ALA A 119 -5.81 1.36 15.10
C ALA A 119 -6.59 0.15 14.56
N VAL A 120 -7.84 -0.04 15.00
CA VAL A 120 -8.70 -1.13 14.55
C VAL A 120 -9.04 -0.98 13.07
N ASN A 121 -9.42 0.23 12.63
CA ASN A 121 -9.75 0.51 11.24
C ASN A 121 -8.55 0.26 10.31
N SER A 122 -7.37 0.75 10.68
CA SER A 122 -6.13 0.52 9.94
C SER A 122 -5.76 -0.96 9.87
N ALA A 123 -5.96 -1.73 10.94
CA ALA A 123 -5.69 -3.17 10.94
C ALA A 123 -6.65 -3.93 10.00
N ILE A 124 -7.95 -3.63 10.06
CA ILE A 124 -8.96 -4.25 9.20
C ILE A 124 -8.67 -3.95 7.73
N TRP A 125 -8.50 -2.67 7.37
CA TRP A 125 -8.25 -2.28 6.00
C TRP A 125 -6.88 -2.72 5.48
N GLY A 126 -5.85 -2.76 6.33
CA GLY A 126 -4.56 -3.34 5.95
C GLY A 126 -4.65 -4.82 5.59
N ILE A 127 -5.51 -5.60 6.26
CA ILE A 127 -5.76 -7.00 5.90
C ILE A 127 -6.56 -7.09 4.59
N ILE A 128 -7.56 -6.23 4.39
CA ILE A 128 -8.35 -6.19 3.15
C ILE A 128 -7.45 -5.85 1.96
N ASP A 129 -6.58 -4.84 2.09
CA ASP A 129 -5.61 -4.45 1.08
C ASP A 129 -4.63 -5.58 0.79
N TYR A 130 -4.11 -6.26 1.82
CA TYR A 130 -3.28 -7.44 1.63
C TYR A 130 -3.99 -8.49 0.75
N ILE A 131 -5.24 -8.82 1.08
CA ILE A 131 -6.01 -9.83 0.33
C ILE A 131 -6.23 -9.37 -1.11
N GLY A 132 -6.65 -8.11 -1.31
CA GLY A 132 -6.89 -7.55 -2.64
C GLY A 132 -5.62 -7.56 -3.48
N LEU A 133 -4.51 -7.07 -2.93
CA LEU A 133 -3.24 -7.05 -3.65
C LEU A 133 -2.76 -8.46 -3.95
N HIS A 134 -2.79 -9.37 -2.98
CA HIS A 134 -2.26 -10.72 -3.14
C HIS A 134 -3.08 -11.54 -4.14
N LYS A 135 -4.42 -11.46 -4.07
CA LYS A 135 -5.31 -12.34 -4.85
C LYS A 135 -5.75 -11.74 -6.19
N ILE A 136 -5.80 -10.42 -6.31
CA ILE A 136 -6.32 -9.73 -7.49
C ILE A 136 -5.18 -9.05 -8.25
N ALA A 137 -4.48 -8.11 -7.62
CA ALA A 137 -3.49 -7.30 -8.32
C ALA A 137 -2.25 -8.10 -8.71
N PHE A 138 -1.75 -8.96 -7.82
CA PHE A 138 -0.52 -9.73 -8.00
C PHE A 138 -0.78 -11.23 -8.03
N LYS A 139 -1.89 -11.65 -8.65
CA LYS A 139 -2.24 -13.06 -8.78
C LYS A 139 -1.04 -13.84 -9.33
N HIS A 140 -0.68 -14.92 -8.64
CA HIS A 140 0.33 -15.86 -9.10
C HIS A 140 -0.34 -16.82 -10.07
N GLN A 141 0.21 -17.05 -11.26
CA GLN A 141 -0.23 -18.19 -12.06
C GLN A 141 0.44 -19.42 -11.48
N THR A 142 -0.30 -20.22 -10.72
CA THR A 142 0.04 -21.64 -10.59
C THR A 142 -0.02 -22.20 -12.00
N ASP A 143 1.09 -22.76 -12.52
CA ASP A 143 1.18 -23.33 -13.86
C ASP A 143 -0.04 -24.21 -14.18
N SER A 144 -1.00 -23.67 -14.93
CA SER A 144 -2.06 -24.44 -15.59
C SER A 144 -1.59 -25.01 -16.93
N LYS A 145 -0.27 -25.05 -17.15
CA LYS A 145 0.38 -25.67 -18.32
C LYS A 145 1.05 -27.01 -17.97
N SER A 146 0.37 -27.84 -17.19
CA SER A 146 0.76 -29.25 -16.99
C SER A 146 -0.45 -30.18 -16.91
N ILE A 147 -1.35 -30.07 -17.89
CA ILE A 147 -2.23 -31.18 -18.30
C ILE A 147 -2.01 -31.40 -19.79
#